data_AF-A0A848LFJ3-F1
#
_entry.id   AF-A0A848LFJ3-F1
#
_cell.length_a   1.000
_cell.length_b   1.000
_cell.length_c   1.000
_cell.angle_alpha   90.00
_cell.angle_beta   90.00
_cell.angle_gamma   90.00
#
_symmetry.space_group_name_H-M   'P 1'
#
loop_
_entity.id
_entity.type
_entity.pdbx_description
1 polymer ?
#
loop_
_entity_poly.entity_id
_entity_poly.type
_entity_poly.pdbx_seq_one_letter_code
_entity_poly.pdbx_strand_id
1 'polypeptide(L)'
;MRRALLAPLLLASLSLAGCVREKRPEGDTFPSLARSLFDTLEDEGALASAYVVDAETGAPLYAHREHVRLLPASTMKVVSTASVLSALGPDFRYQTPVALEGTQVDGLFLGDVVVEAQGDPSLGSWRFPETALACEQVADAMLARGIRQWRGQVRVRGTDEADFPFGPGWAWDDAAYAYSAAPTGFVFRENVVDLSLSREAGADCAQPPTVRLTPAFASLSAVVSVDMNAERANLACTRLRGGPGVRCVWRSPANQCPRTANVKLAVDEPQVLFSACVEEALLKRGVPRLPATLE
;
A
#
# COMPACT_ATOMS: atom_id res chain seq x y z
N MET A 1 -96.84 11.51 18.30
CA MET A 1 -96.45 10.11 18.58
C MET A 1 -95.35 9.67 17.62
N ARG A 2 -94.24 9.17 18.16
CA ARG A 2 -93.19 8.27 17.58
C ARG A 2 -92.40 8.66 16.29
N ARG A 3 -91.17 9.13 16.57
CA ARG A 3 -89.82 8.80 16.03
C ARG A 3 -89.62 8.17 14.63
N ALA A 4 -88.76 8.82 13.83
CA ALA A 4 -87.73 8.31 12.90
C ALA A 4 -87.13 9.53 12.18
N LEU A 5 -85.88 9.67 11.71
CA LEU A 5 -84.62 8.92 11.66
C LEU A 5 -83.56 9.92 11.11
N LEU A 6 -82.32 9.78 11.58
CA LEU A 6 -81.04 9.99 10.85
C LEU A 6 -80.57 11.39 10.39
N ALA A 7 -79.30 11.66 10.76
CA ALA A 7 -78.45 12.82 10.50
C ALA A 7 -77.92 12.93 9.05
N PRO A 8 -77.21 14.02 8.67
CA PRO A 8 -75.75 14.08 8.86
C PRO A 8 -75.27 15.43 9.43
N LEU A 9 -74.40 15.45 10.44
CA LEU A 9 -72.93 15.40 10.35
C LEU A 9 -72.32 16.63 9.64
N LEU A 10 -72.04 17.66 10.45
CA LEU A 10 -70.98 18.64 10.22
C LEU A 10 -70.66 19.27 11.58
N LEU A 11 -69.67 18.73 12.27
CA LEU A 11 -69.02 19.42 13.38
C LEU A 11 -67.52 19.23 13.27
N ALA A 12 -66.87 20.37 13.06
CA ALA A 12 -65.45 20.56 13.07
C ALA A 12 -64.85 20.11 14.42
N SER A 13 -63.72 19.43 14.35
CA SER A 13 -62.74 19.40 15.43
C SER A 13 -61.37 19.72 14.84
N LEU A 14 -61.08 21.02 14.74
CA LEU A 14 -59.71 21.50 14.93
C LEU A 14 -59.30 21.16 16.37
N SER A 15 -58.33 20.28 16.55
CA SER A 15 -57.30 20.44 17.58
C SER A 15 -56.27 19.32 17.53
N LEU A 16 -55.01 19.76 17.44
CA LEU A 16 -53.76 19.04 17.69
C LEU A 16 -53.30 18.07 16.60
N ALA A 17 -52.65 18.65 15.59
CA ALA A 17 -51.41 18.08 15.07
C ALA A 17 -50.39 18.01 16.23
N GLY A 18 -50.58 17.06 17.14
CA GLY A 18 -49.49 16.58 17.96
C GLY A 18 -48.55 15.87 17.00
N CYS A 19 -47.48 16.54 16.59
CA CYS A 19 -46.26 15.82 16.26
C CYS A 19 -46.02 14.90 17.46
N VAL A 20 -46.26 13.61 17.30
CA VAL A 20 -45.68 12.61 18.19
C VAL A 20 -44.19 12.74 17.95
N ARG A 21 -43.57 13.67 18.68
CA ARG A 21 -42.15 13.66 18.93
C ARG A 21 -41.98 12.41 19.77
N GLU A 22 -41.61 11.32 19.11
CA GLU A 22 -41.25 10.07 19.76
C GLU A 22 -40.31 10.45 20.90
N LYS A 23 -40.80 10.32 22.14
CA LYS A 23 -39.99 10.55 23.33
C LYS A 23 -38.93 9.45 23.27
N ARG A 24 -37.72 9.82 22.83
CA ARG A 24 -36.53 8.99 23.03
C ARG A 24 -36.58 8.58 24.52
N PRO A 25 -36.61 7.28 24.86
CA PRO A 25 -36.72 6.86 26.25
C PRO A 25 -35.69 7.63 27.08
N GLU A 26 -36.08 8.12 28.25
CA GLU A 26 -35.11 8.53 29.28
C GLU A 26 -34.26 7.28 29.57
N GLY A 27 -33.02 7.11 29.13
CA GLY A 27 -32.13 7.94 28.35
C GLY A 27 -30.76 7.32 28.56
N ASP A 28 -30.43 6.26 27.82
CA ASP A 28 -29.14 5.59 27.96
C ASP A 28 -28.04 6.64 27.83
N THR A 29 -27.37 6.90 28.96
CA THR A 29 -26.18 7.75 28.99
C THR A 29 -25.11 7.11 28.10
N PHE A 30 -24.22 7.92 27.53
CA PHE A 30 -23.09 7.37 26.76
C PHE A 30 -22.35 6.25 27.53
N PRO A 31 -22.03 6.41 28.83
CA PRO A 31 -21.42 5.33 29.60
C PRO A 31 -22.26 4.05 29.75
N SER A 32 -23.59 4.16 29.89
CA SER A 32 -24.45 2.97 30.02
C SER A 32 -24.61 2.22 28.70
N LEU A 33 -24.73 2.95 27.58
CA LEU A 33 -24.75 2.35 26.24
C LEU A 33 -23.41 1.68 25.92
N ALA A 34 -22.29 2.36 26.20
CA ALA A 34 -20.95 1.80 25.99
C ALA A 34 -20.75 0.53 26.82
N ARG A 35 -21.12 0.54 28.10
CA ARG A 35 -21.04 -0.65 28.96
C ARG A 35 -21.82 -1.83 28.39
N SER A 36 -23.09 -1.62 28.02
CA SER A 36 -23.92 -2.68 27.44
C SER A 36 -23.32 -3.27 26.16
N LEU A 37 -22.69 -2.45 25.33
CA LEU A 37 -21.98 -2.91 24.13
C LEU A 37 -20.78 -3.79 24.50
N PHE A 38 -19.92 -3.32 25.40
CA PHE A 38 -18.73 -4.07 25.82
C PHE A 38 -19.09 -5.36 26.54
N ASP A 39 -20.13 -5.35 27.39
CA ASP A 39 -20.66 -6.56 28.03
C ASP A 39 -21.12 -7.57 26.96
N THR A 40 -21.88 -7.13 25.95
CA THR A 40 -22.33 -8.00 24.84
C THR A 40 -21.16 -8.59 24.06
N LEU A 41 -20.16 -7.78 23.71
CA LEU A 41 -18.96 -8.24 23.00
C LEU A 41 -18.20 -9.29 23.82
N GLU A 42 -18.11 -9.09 25.13
CA GLU A 42 -17.40 -10.00 26.03
C GLU A 42 -18.17 -11.30 26.28
N ASP A 43 -19.50 -11.25 26.36
CA ASP A 43 -20.37 -12.43 26.43
C ASP A 43 -20.26 -13.29 25.15
N GLU A 44 -20.01 -12.67 23.99
CA GLU A 44 -19.70 -13.33 22.72
C GLU A 44 -18.23 -13.81 22.62
N GLY A 45 -17.40 -13.56 23.65
CA GLY A 45 -16.03 -14.07 23.76
C GLY A 45 -14.93 -13.12 23.26
N ALA A 46 -15.26 -11.86 22.93
CA ALA A 46 -14.25 -10.87 22.57
C ALA A 46 -13.49 -10.36 23.80
N LEU A 47 -12.21 -10.02 23.63
CA LEU A 47 -11.47 -9.19 24.58
C LEU A 47 -11.48 -7.75 24.07
N ALA A 48 -12.13 -6.86 24.80
CA ALA A 48 -12.31 -5.48 24.38
C ALA A 48 -11.87 -4.49 25.48
N SER A 49 -11.43 -3.31 25.04
CA SER A 49 -11.01 -2.21 25.90
C SER A 49 -11.35 -0.89 25.22
N ALA A 50 -11.71 0.11 26.01
CA ALA A 50 -11.92 1.47 25.53
C ALA A 50 -11.55 2.48 26.60
N TYR A 51 -10.99 3.60 26.14
CA TYR A 51 -10.72 4.76 26.96
C TYR A 51 -11.10 6.01 26.16
N VAL A 52 -12.03 6.79 26.69
CA VAL A 52 -12.57 7.98 26.03
C VAL A 52 -12.32 9.16 26.94
N VAL A 53 -11.71 10.19 26.37
CA VAL A 53 -11.38 11.43 27.06
C VAL A 53 -11.99 12.60 26.33
N ASP A 54 -12.30 13.64 27.09
CA ASP A 54 -12.55 14.96 26.55
C ASP A 54 -11.24 15.54 25.98
N ALA A 55 -11.24 15.93 24.71
CA ALA A 55 -10.01 16.31 24.00
C ALA A 55 -9.44 17.67 24.46
N GLU A 56 -10.27 18.55 25.03
CA GLU A 56 -9.85 19.88 25.50
C GLU A 56 -9.28 19.82 26.92
N THR A 57 -9.95 19.07 27.81
CA THR A 57 -9.63 19.01 29.24
C THR A 57 -8.81 17.79 29.63
N GLY A 58 -8.78 16.75 28.78
CA GLY A 58 -8.19 15.44 29.08
C GLY A 58 -8.98 14.61 30.10
N ALA A 59 -10.16 15.08 30.51
CA ALA A 59 -10.97 14.41 31.52
C ALA A 59 -11.52 13.07 30.98
N PRO A 60 -11.42 11.96 31.73
CA PRO A 60 -12.01 10.69 31.30
C PRO A 60 -13.54 10.78 31.28
N LEU A 61 -14.12 10.44 30.14
CA LEU A 61 -15.57 10.35 29.92
C LEU A 61 -16.06 8.91 30.02
N TYR A 62 -15.20 7.94 29.70
CA TYR A 62 -15.47 6.51 29.81
C TYR A 62 -14.16 5.73 29.87
N ALA A 63 -14.14 4.67 30.68
CA ALA A 63 -13.01 3.75 30.79
C ALA A 63 -13.54 2.33 30.96
N HIS A 64 -13.01 1.40 30.17
CA HIS A 64 -13.32 -0.01 30.21
C HIS A 64 -12.07 -0.81 29.89
N ARG A 65 -11.52 -1.52 30.89
CA ARG A 65 -10.31 -2.34 30.73
C ARG A 65 -9.14 -1.56 30.09
N GLU A 66 -9.02 -0.28 30.40
CA GLU A 66 -8.05 0.66 29.82
C GLU A 66 -6.58 0.28 30.10
N HIS A 67 -6.33 -0.57 31.11
CA HIS A 67 -5.01 -1.08 31.45
C HIS A 67 -4.68 -2.46 30.86
N VAL A 68 -5.61 -3.07 30.11
CA VAL A 68 -5.37 -4.34 29.41
C VAL A 68 -4.58 -4.08 28.13
N ARG A 69 -3.49 -4.82 27.93
CA ARG A 69 -2.70 -4.75 26.69
C ARG A 69 -3.40 -5.52 25.57
N LEU A 70 -3.64 -4.85 24.45
CA LEU A 70 -4.21 -5.42 23.22
C LEU A 70 -3.24 -5.26 22.05
N LEU A 71 -3.45 -6.02 20.97
CA LEU A 71 -2.76 -5.80 19.71
C LEU A 71 -3.30 -4.51 19.07
N PRO A 72 -2.49 -3.45 18.90
CA PRO A 72 -2.99 -2.16 18.42
C PRO A 72 -3.29 -2.17 16.92
N ALA A 73 -2.80 -3.17 16.18
CA ALA A 73 -2.79 -3.20 14.72
C ALA A 73 -2.29 -1.85 14.16
N SER A 74 -2.98 -1.27 13.17
CA SER A 74 -2.57 0.00 12.57
C SER A 74 -2.71 1.22 13.47
N THR A 75 -3.34 1.14 14.65
CA THR A 75 -3.35 2.28 15.59
C THR A 75 -1.96 2.58 16.17
N MET A 76 -1.03 1.61 16.11
CA MET A 76 0.38 1.83 16.42
C MET A 76 1.00 2.99 15.62
N LYS A 77 0.49 3.25 14.40
CA LYS A 77 0.95 4.36 13.56
C LYS A 77 0.80 5.72 14.24
N VAL A 78 -0.12 5.90 15.18
CA VAL A 78 -0.24 7.15 15.97
C VAL A 78 1.03 7.39 16.77
N VAL A 79 1.52 6.36 17.49
CA VAL A 79 2.74 6.46 18.30
C VAL A 79 3.97 6.68 17.42
N SER A 80 4.11 5.90 16.34
CA SER A 80 5.25 6.05 15.43
C SER A 80 5.28 7.42 14.74
N THR A 81 4.14 7.91 14.28
CA THR A 81 4.04 9.22 13.61
C THR A 81 4.33 10.35 14.58
N ALA A 82 3.77 10.32 15.80
CA ALA A 82 4.06 11.31 16.83
C ALA A 82 5.56 11.34 17.20
N SER A 83 6.18 10.15 17.29
CA SER A 83 7.61 10.03 17.59
C SER A 83 8.48 10.66 16.49
N VAL A 84 8.18 10.37 15.23
CA VAL A 84 8.92 10.94 14.08
C VAL A 84 8.71 12.45 13.98
N LEU A 85 7.47 12.93 14.14
CA LEU A 85 7.18 14.37 14.14
C LEU A 85 7.89 15.10 15.28
N SER A 86 7.98 14.49 16.47
CA SER A 86 8.70 15.07 17.61
C SER A 86 10.22 15.08 17.39
N ALA A 87 10.78 14.08 16.71
CA ALA A 87 12.22 13.94 16.52
C ALA A 87 12.76 14.76 15.34
N LEU A 88 12.04 14.78 14.21
CA LEU A 88 12.49 15.39 12.96
C LEU A 88 11.78 16.71 12.64
N GLY A 89 10.62 16.97 13.26
CA GLY A 89 9.76 18.09 12.92
C GLY A 89 8.91 17.84 11.66
N PRO A 90 7.84 18.64 11.46
CA PRO A 90 6.92 18.49 10.32
C PRO A 90 7.54 18.91 8.98
N ASP A 91 8.60 19.71 9.01
CA ASP A 91 9.27 20.24 7.82
C ASP A 91 10.40 19.35 7.32
N PHE A 92 10.69 18.24 8.00
CA PHE A 92 11.69 17.29 7.54
C PHE A 92 11.38 16.80 6.12
N ARG A 93 12.43 16.71 5.31
CA ARG A 93 12.39 16.15 3.96
C ARG A 93 13.57 15.20 3.81
N TYR A 94 13.30 14.03 3.26
CA TYR A 94 14.37 13.14 2.84
C TYR A 94 15.18 13.78 1.71
N GLN A 95 16.46 13.43 1.66
CA GLN A 95 17.34 13.77 0.55
C GLN A 95 17.95 12.47 0.03
N THR A 96 17.91 12.28 -1.28
CA THR A 96 18.53 11.12 -1.94
C THR A 96 19.61 11.63 -2.90
N PRO A 97 20.83 11.89 -2.43
CA PRO A 97 21.92 12.37 -3.27
C PRO A 97 22.27 11.37 -4.38
N VAL A 98 22.56 11.92 -5.56
CA VAL A 98 23.07 11.14 -6.70
C VAL A 98 24.37 11.78 -7.18
N ALA A 99 25.41 10.96 -7.29
CA ALA A 99 26.74 11.33 -7.76
C ALA A 99 27.11 10.57 -9.04
N LEU A 100 27.99 11.18 -9.84
CA LEU A 100 28.68 10.50 -10.92
C LEU A 100 30.12 10.27 -10.47
N GLU A 101 30.51 9.01 -10.30
CA GLU A 101 31.85 8.62 -9.89
C GLU A 101 32.61 8.04 -11.07
N GLY A 102 33.44 8.86 -11.72
CA GLY A 102 34.16 8.47 -12.91
C GLY A 102 34.79 9.63 -13.67
N THR A 103 35.15 9.37 -14.92
CA THR A 103 35.72 10.37 -15.82
C THR A 103 34.87 10.50 -17.08
N GLN A 104 34.86 11.69 -17.67
CA GLN A 104 34.19 11.96 -18.94
C GLN A 104 35.23 12.35 -19.98
N VAL A 105 35.17 11.71 -21.15
CA VAL A 105 36.04 11.99 -22.31
C VAL A 105 35.15 12.10 -23.54
N ASP A 106 35.09 13.27 -24.18
CA ASP A 106 34.37 13.50 -25.44
C ASP A 106 32.92 12.98 -25.47
N GLY A 107 32.19 13.15 -24.36
CA GLY A 107 30.80 12.72 -24.22
C GLY A 107 30.61 11.24 -23.85
N LEU A 108 31.69 10.46 -23.76
CA LEU A 108 31.70 9.15 -23.11
C LEU A 108 31.96 9.31 -21.61
N PHE A 109 31.06 8.80 -20.78
CA PHE A 109 31.28 8.70 -19.34
C PHE A 109 31.79 7.29 -18.98
N LEU A 110 32.93 7.21 -18.30
CA LEU A 110 33.55 5.99 -17.77
C LEU A 110 33.44 6.01 -16.25
N GLY A 111 32.41 5.36 -15.71
CA GLY A 111 32.14 5.34 -14.28
C GLY A 111 30.68 5.12 -13.94
N ASP A 112 30.39 5.18 -12.65
CA ASP A 112 29.13 4.75 -12.08
C ASP A 112 28.23 5.94 -11.72
N VAL A 113 26.91 5.71 -11.80
CA VAL A 113 25.91 6.53 -11.12
C VAL A 113 25.77 5.97 -9.71
N VAL A 114 26.05 6.77 -8.69
CA VAL A 114 25.98 6.35 -7.29
C VAL A 114 24.88 7.09 -6.57
N VAL A 115 23.96 6.35 -5.97
CA VAL A 115 22.88 6.87 -5.14
C VAL A 115 23.19 6.61 -3.68
N GLU A 116 23.08 7.63 -2.84
CA GLU A 116 23.23 7.50 -1.39
C GLU A 116 21.88 7.20 -0.75
N ALA A 117 21.73 6.01 -0.16
CA ALA A 117 20.52 5.58 0.51
C ALA A 117 20.30 6.35 1.83
N GLN A 118 19.14 7.00 1.97
CA GLN A 118 18.77 7.73 3.19
C GLN A 118 17.36 7.40 3.70
N GLY A 119 16.76 6.31 3.21
CA GLY A 119 15.46 5.82 3.69
C GLY A 119 14.23 6.58 3.18
N ASP A 120 14.34 7.32 2.07
CA ASP A 120 13.20 8.04 1.46
C ASP A 120 12.12 7.07 0.95
N PRO A 121 10.95 6.95 1.62
CA PRO A 121 9.92 6.01 1.19
C PRO A 121 9.12 6.53 -0.02
N SER A 122 9.30 7.80 -0.39
CA SER A 122 8.54 8.47 -1.44
C SER A 122 9.20 8.39 -2.81
N LEU A 123 10.50 8.07 -2.90
CA LEU A 123 11.25 8.07 -4.16
C LEU A 123 10.58 7.20 -5.25
N GLY A 124 10.16 7.83 -6.35
CA GLY A 124 9.46 7.17 -7.45
C GLY A 124 8.05 6.66 -7.13
N SER A 125 7.52 6.88 -5.93
CA SER A 125 6.19 6.40 -5.54
C SER A 125 5.10 7.03 -6.41
N TRP A 126 4.11 6.22 -6.80
CA TRP A 126 2.93 6.70 -7.51
C TRP A 126 2.01 7.59 -6.64
N ARG A 127 2.24 7.65 -5.32
CA ARG A 127 1.52 8.52 -4.38
C ARG A 127 2.12 9.92 -4.27
N PHE A 128 3.36 10.10 -4.74
CA PHE A 128 4.13 11.33 -4.67
C PHE A 128 4.58 11.74 -6.07
N PRO A 129 3.71 12.42 -6.87
CA PRO A 129 4.02 12.80 -8.24
C PRO A 129 5.33 13.59 -8.40
N GLU A 130 5.74 14.33 -7.36
CA GLU A 130 6.97 15.11 -7.30
C GLU A 130 8.25 14.26 -7.38
N THR A 131 8.21 13.01 -6.94
CA THR A 131 9.35 12.08 -6.98
C THR A 131 9.23 11.05 -8.11
N ALA A 132 8.12 11.05 -8.86
CA ALA A 132 7.84 10.06 -9.89
C ALA A 132 8.88 10.05 -11.03
N LEU A 133 9.53 11.18 -11.29
CA LEU A 133 10.52 11.37 -12.35
C LEU A 133 11.96 11.21 -11.87
N ALA A 134 12.22 10.51 -10.75
CA ALA A 134 13.56 10.38 -10.19
C ALA A 134 14.59 9.84 -11.20
N CYS A 135 14.23 8.84 -12.00
CA CYS A 135 15.14 8.23 -12.97
C CYS A 135 15.40 9.15 -14.17
N GLU A 136 14.35 9.84 -14.62
CA GLU A 136 14.42 10.87 -15.64
C GLU A 136 15.33 12.03 -15.22
N GLN A 137 15.24 12.48 -13.97
CA GLN A 137 16.11 13.52 -13.41
C GLN A 137 17.58 13.12 -13.44
N VAL A 138 17.90 11.86 -13.13
CA VAL A 138 19.28 11.33 -13.27
C VAL A 138 19.73 11.38 -14.73
N ALA A 139 18.89 10.90 -15.65
CA ALA A 139 19.24 10.86 -17.07
C ALA A 139 19.38 12.26 -17.69
N ASP A 140 18.51 13.20 -17.32
CA ASP A 140 18.57 14.62 -17.72
C ASP A 140 19.83 15.30 -17.15
N ALA A 141 20.20 14.98 -15.90
CA ALA A 141 21.42 15.49 -15.29
C ALA A 141 22.70 14.99 -15.97
N MET A 142 22.70 13.75 -16.49
CA MET A 142 23.80 13.21 -17.30
C MET A 142 23.87 13.89 -18.67
N LEU A 143 22.73 14.02 -19.37
CA LEU A 143 22.64 14.72 -20.66
C LEU A 143 23.13 16.17 -20.58
N ALA A 144 22.73 16.89 -19.53
CA ALA A 144 23.10 18.28 -19.28
C ALA A 144 24.61 18.46 -19.05
N ARG A 145 25.31 17.42 -18.60
CA ARG A 145 26.78 17.37 -18.49
C ARG A 145 27.47 17.01 -19.81
N GLY A 146 26.72 16.88 -20.90
CA GLY A 146 27.26 16.52 -22.21
C GLY A 146 27.56 15.04 -22.38
N ILE A 147 27.10 14.18 -21.46
CA ILE A 147 27.22 12.73 -21.61
C ILE A 147 26.27 12.27 -22.71
N ARG A 148 26.77 11.41 -23.61
CA ARG A 148 26.09 10.87 -24.79
C ARG A 148 26.14 9.35 -24.84
N GLN A 149 27.12 8.75 -24.18
CA GLN A 149 27.25 7.32 -23.99
C GLN A 149 27.91 7.09 -22.63
N TRP A 150 27.69 5.95 -22.00
CA TRP A 150 28.31 5.66 -20.71
C TRP A 150 28.71 4.20 -20.57
N ARG A 151 29.74 3.93 -19.77
CA ARG A 151 30.18 2.61 -19.38
C ARG A 151 30.37 2.59 -17.86
N GLY A 152 29.48 1.91 -17.17
CA GLY A 152 29.51 1.71 -15.72
C GLY A 152 28.24 1.06 -15.24
N GLN A 153 27.88 1.28 -13.99
CA GLN A 153 26.69 0.73 -13.32
C GLN A 153 25.95 1.82 -12.55
N VAL A 154 24.67 1.56 -12.25
CA VAL A 154 23.95 2.29 -11.20
C VAL A 154 24.15 1.51 -9.90
N ARG A 155 24.70 2.17 -8.89
CA ARG A 155 24.99 1.60 -7.56
C ARG A 155 24.24 2.36 -6.49
N VAL A 156 23.80 1.65 -5.47
CA VAL A 156 23.23 2.25 -4.26
C VAL A 156 24.20 1.99 -3.12
N ARG A 157 24.63 3.05 -2.44
CA ARG A 157 25.53 3.02 -1.28
C ARG A 157 24.72 3.27 -0.01
N GLY A 158 25.19 2.72 1.13
CA GLY A 158 24.53 2.89 2.43
C GLY A 158 23.35 1.94 2.65
N THR A 159 23.32 0.81 1.92
CA THR A 159 22.31 -0.22 2.06
C THR A 159 22.70 -1.31 3.06
N ASP A 160 23.80 -1.17 3.80
CA ASP A 160 24.31 -2.20 4.72
C ASP A 160 23.18 -2.70 5.64
N GLU A 161 22.77 -3.95 5.41
CA GLU A 161 21.47 -4.48 5.82
C GLU A 161 21.46 -4.88 7.30
N ALA A 162 20.28 -4.73 7.92
CA ALA A 162 19.93 -5.54 9.07
C ALA A 162 19.82 -7.01 8.62
N ASP A 163 20.30 -7.97 9.43
CA ASP A 163 20.25 -9.42 9.16
C ASP A 163 18.87 -9.95 8.77
N PHE A 164 17.81 -9.20 9.09
CA PHE A 164 16.44 -9.50 8.75
C PHE A 164 15.66 -8.21 8.46
N PRO A 165 15.19 -7.97 7.22
CA PRO A 165 14.60 -6.69 6.84
C PRO A 165 13.12 -6.56 7.23
N PHE A 166 12.49 -7.61 7.77
CA PHE A 166 11.08 -7.59 8.21
C PHE A 166 10.94 -7.37 9.71
N GLY A 167 9.81 -6.80 10.13
CA GLY A 167 9.52 -6.58 11.54
C GLY A 167 9.32 -7.89 12.33
N PRO A 168 9.70 -7.93 13.63
CA PRO A 168 9.40 -9.07 14.49
C PRO A 168 7.90 -9.42 14.50
N GLY A 169 7.57 -10.69 14.30
CA GLY A 169 6.19 -11.19 14.31
C GLY A 169 5.41 -10.97 13.00
N TRP A 170 6.04 -10.44 11.95
CA TRP A 170 5.40 -10.35 10.63
C TRP A 170 5.12 -11.75 10.06
N ALA A 171 3.95 -11.91 9.46
CA ALA A 171 3.54 -13.16 8.85
C ALA A 171 4.30 -13.40 7.55
N TRP A 172 4.88 -14.59 7.40
CA TRP A 172 5.72 -14.93 6.24
C TRP A 172 4.93 -14.98 4.93
N ASP A 173 3.64 -15.29 4.99
CA ASP A 173 2.71 -15.37 3.87
C ASP A 173 2.26 -13.98 3.39
N ASP A 174 2.46 -12.94 4.20
CA ASP A 174 2.22 -11.55 3.80
C ASP A 174 3.39 -10.95 2.99
N ALA A 175 4.59 -11.52 3.07
CA ALA A 175 5.83 -10.97 2.50
C ALA A 175 5.82 -10.80 0.97
N ALA A 176 4.83 -11.36 0.27
CA ALA A 176 4.62 -11.15 -1.16
C ALA A 176 3.92 -9.83 -1.48
N TYR A 177 3.16 -9.26 -0.54
CA TYR A 177 2.25 -8.17 -0.79
C TYR A 177 2.85 -6.81 -0.42
N ALA A 178 2.44 -5.78 -1.15
CA ALA A 178 2.92 -4.41 -0.98
C ALA A 178 2.82 -3.85 0.46
N TYR A 179 1.80 -4.22 1.23
CA TYR A 179 1.63 -3.72 2.61
C TYR A 179 2.64 -4.34 3.59
N SER A 180 3.36 -5.38 3.17
CA SER A 180 4.42 -6.07 3.92
C SER A 180 5.75 -6.01 3.15
N ALA A 181 5.90 -5.05 2.23
CA ALA A 181 7.18 -4.80 1.57
C ALA A 181 8.22 -4.41 2.63
N ALA A 182 9.43 -4.94 2.48
CA ALA A 182 10.49 -4.75 3.47
C ALA A 182 10.89 -3.27 3.59
N PRO A 183 10.94 -2.69 4.80
CA PRO A 183 11.46 -1.35 5.04
C PRO A 183 13.00 -1.35 5.00
N THR A 184 13.56 -1.20 3.81
CA THR A 184 15.02 -1.17 3.56
C THR A 184 15.59 0.25 3.62
N GLY A 185 16.93 0.37 3.76
CA GLY A 185 17.61 1.68 3.76
C GLY A 185 17.48 2.45 2.44
N PHE A 186 17.28 1.75 1.32
CA PHE A 186 16.91 2.32 0.04
C PHE A 186 15.53 1.82 -0.38
N VAL A 187 14.60 2.75 -0.61
CA VAL A 187 13.26 2.45 -1.09
C VAL A 187 13.08 3.10 -2.45
N PHE A 188 12.55 2.34 -3.41
CA PHE A 188 12.15 2.86 -4.72
C PHE A 188 10.80 2.31 -5.11
N ARG A 189 9.88 3.20 -5.50
CA ARG A 189 8.48 2.85 -5.77
C ARG A 189 7.83 2.05 -4.64
N GLU A 190 8.09 2.44 -3.39
CA GLU A 190 7.61 1.75 -2.18
C GLU A 190 8.07 0.28 -2.08
N ASN A 191 9.12 -0.11 -2.81
CA ASN A 191 9.57 -1.49 -2.98
C ASN A 191 8.48 -2.39 -3.57
N VAL A 192 7.76 -1.87 -4.58
CA VAL A 192 6.60 -2.54 -5.16
C VAL A 192 6.62 -2.53 -6.68
N VAL A 193 6.19 -3.65 -7.26
CA VAL A 193 5.85 -3.80 -8.68
C VAL A 193 4.41 -4.28 -8.83
N ASP A 194 3.73 -3.85 -9.88
CA ASP A 194 2.35 -4.25 -10.14
C ASP A 194 2.34 -5.44 -11.10
N LEU A 195 1.71 -6.54 -10.69
CA LEU A 195 1.44 -7.70 -11.53
C LEU A 195 0.00 -7.61 -12.05
N SER A 196 -0.14 -7.58 -13.37
CA SER A 196 -1.41 -7.67 -14.08
C SER A 196 -1.49 -8.99 -14.84
N LEU A 197 -2.58 -9.73 -14.61
CA LEU A 197 -2.93 -10.93 -15.35
C LEU A 197 -4.10 -10.60 -16.28
N SER A 198 -4.03 -11.04 -17.53
CA SER A 198 -5.13 -10.89 -18.48
C SER A 198 -5.35 -12.14 -19.34
N ARG A 199 -6.59 -12.34 -19.76
CA ARG A 199 -7.00 -13.34 -20.75
C ARG A 199 -7.78 -12.65 -21.86
N GLU A 200 -7.52 -13.06 -23.10
CA GLU A 200 -8.33 -12.65 -24.25
C GLU A 200 -9.78 -13.11 -24.11
N ALA A 201 -10.69 -12.42 -24.79
CA ALA A 201 -12.09 -12.82 -24.85
C ALA A 201 -12.23 -14.21 -25.50
N GLY A 202 -13.04 -15.09 -24.90
CA GLY A 202 -13.22 -16.46 -25.39
C GLY A 202 -12.05 -17.43 -25.09
N ALA A 203 -10.95 -16.97 -24.50
CA ALA A 203 -9.87 -17.85 -24.07
C ALA A 203 -10.35 -18.85 -23.01
N ASP A 204 -9.85 -20.09 -23.11
CA ASP A 204 -10.03 -21.15 -22.12
C ASP A 204 -9.37 -20.75 -20.80
N CYS A 205 -10.12 -20.91 -19.70
CA CYS A 205 -9.69 -20.52 -18.37
C CYS A 205 -8.51 -21.38 -17.88
N ALA A 206 -8.37 -22.62 -18.36
CA ALA A 206 -7.25 -23.48 -18.00
C ALA A 206 -5.91 -23.01 -18.60
N GLN A 207 -5.94 -22.14 -19.61
CA GLN A 207 -4.72 -21.64 -20.26
C GLN A 207 -3.98 -20.63 -19.37
N PRO A 208 -2.63 -20.64 -19.41
CA PRO A 208 -1.82 -19.63 -18.73
C PRO A 208 -2.23 -18.22 -19.17
N PRO A 209 -2.29 -17.26 -18.23
CA PRO A 209 -2.66 -15.90 -18.57
C PRO A 209 -1.49 -15.14 -19.21
N THR A 210 -1.79 -14.04 -19.88
CA THR A 210 -0.77 -13.03 -20.16
C THR A 210 -0.38 -12.37 -18.85
N VAL A 211 0.93 -12.33 -18.57
CA VAL A 211 1.50 -11.72 -17.38
C VAL A 211 2.20 -10.42 -17.77
N ARG A 212 1.88 -9.32 -17.09
CA ARG A 212 2.53 -8.03 -17.28
C ARG A 212 2.97 -7.47 -15.94
N LEU A 213 4.21 -7.00 -15.88
CA LEU A 213 4.73 -6.21 -14.77
C LEU A 213 4.68 -4.72 -15.11
N THR A 214 4.35 -3.89 -14.12
CA THR A 214 4.50 -2.44 -14.20
C THR A 214 5.39 -1.96 -13.06
N PRO A 215 6.48 -1.25 -13.35
CA PRO A 215 6.91 -0.78 -14.68
C PRO A 215 7.46 -1.90 -15.57
N ALA A 216 7.50 -1.68 -16.89
CA ALA A 216 7.91 -2.72 -17.85
C ALA A 216 9.39 -3.13 -17.75
N PHE A 217 10.24 -2.26 -17.19
CA PHE A 217 11.63 -2.56 -16.89
C PHE A 217 11.83 -3.38 -15.60
N ALA A 218 10.76 -3.66 -14.84
CA ALA A 218 10.86 -4.44 -13.62
C ALA A 218 11.22 -5.91 -13.94
N SER A 219 12.26 -6.41 -13.29
CA SER A 219 12.64 -7.82 -13.30
C SER A 219 12.18 -8.49 -12.01
N LEU A 220 10.97 -9.04 -11.99
CA LEU A 220 10.49 -9.91 -10.91
C LEU A 220 10.13 -11.29 -11.48
N SER A 221 10.72 -12.34 -10.91
CA SER A 221 10.32 -13.72 -11.25
C SER A 221 8.94 -14.01 -10.65
N ALA A 222 7.91 -14.12 -11.51
CA ALA A 222 6.55 -14.44 -11.11
C ALA A 222 6.07 -15.72 -11.79
N VAL A 223 5.92 -16.80 -11.02
CA VAL A 223 5.34 -18.05 -11.51
C VAL A 223 3.84 -18.03 -11.27
N VAL A 224 3.04 -18.01 -12.33
CA VAL A 224 1.58 -17.98 -12.25
C VAL A 224 1.01 -19.34 -12.65
N SER A 225 0.27 -19.99 -11.75
CA SER A 225 -0.54 -21.17 -12.05
C SER A 225 -2.03 -20.82 -11.99
N VAL A 226 -2.83 -21.58 -12.74
CA VAL A 226 -4.29 -21.48 -12.68
C VAL A 226 -4.84 -22.67 -11.91
N ASP A 227 -5.80 -22.42 -11.02
CA ASP A 227 -6.57 -23.45 -10.31
C ASP A 227 -8.05 -23.34 -10.67
N MET A 228 -8.56 -24.35 -11.36
CA MET A 228 -9.95 -24.44 -11.84
C MET A 228 -10.91 -25.09 -10.83
N ASN A 229 -10.38 -25.68 -9.75
CA ASN A 229 -11.15 -26.44 -8.77
C ASN A 229 -11.55 -25.61 -7.54
N ALA A 230 -11.27 -24.31 -7.57
CA ALA A 230 -11.59 -23.40 -6.49
C ALA A 230 -13.09 -23.10 -6.38
N GLU A 231 -13.59 -22.92 -5.15
CA GLU A 231 -14.97 -22.51 -4.91
C GLU A 231 -15.23 -21.04 -5.29
N ARG A 232 -14.20 -20.20 -5.21
CA ARG A 232 -14.28 -18.75 -5.45
C ARG A 232 -13.11 -18.27 -6.29
N ALA A 233 -13.38 -17.30 -7.16
CA ALA A 233 -12.36 -16.60 -7.91
C ALA A 233 -11.51 -15.73 -6.97
N ASN A 234 -10.18 -15.90 -7.00
CA ASN A 234 -9.24 -15.00 -6.33
C ASN A 234 -7.85 -15.10 -6.96
N LEU A 235 -6.96 -14.19 -6.57
CA LEU A 235 -5.54 -14.25 -6.85
C LEU A 235 -4.81 -14.24 -5.51
N ALA A 236 -3.99 -15.25 -5.26
CA ALA A 236 -3.14 -15.31 -4.07
C ALA A 236 -1.69 -15.51 -4.49
N CYS A 237 -0.78 -14.77 -3.87
CA CYS A 237 0.65 -14.87 -4.14
C CYS A 237 1.41 -15.13 -2.85
N THR A 238 2.49 -15.90 -2.94
CA THR A 238 3.41 -16.17 -1.85
C THR A 238 4.84 -16.01 -2.33
N ARG A 239 5.74 -15.64 -1.41
CA ARG A 239 7.17 -15.57 -1.71
C ARG A 239 7.74 -16.96 -1.96
N LEU A 240 8.64 -17.06 -2.94
CA LEU A 240 9.41 -18.28 -3.15
C LEU A 240 10.42 -18.45 -2.01
N ARG A 241 10.53 -19.68 -1.48
CA ARG A 241 11.57 -19.99 -0.49
C ARG A 241 12.93 -20.08 -1.18
N GLY A 242 13.93 -19.40 -0.63
CA GLY A 242 15.33 -19.55 -1.03
C GLY A 242 15.75 -18.80 -2.30
N GLY A 243 14.96 -17.84 -2.77
CA GLY A 243 15.36 -16.99 -3.90
C GLY A 243 14.37 -15.86 -4.20
N PRO A 244 14.78 -14.88 -5.03
CA PRO A 244 13.92 -13.76 -5.40
C PRO A 244 12.75 -14.24 -6.26
N GLY A 245 11.55 -13.79 -5.92
CA GLY A 245 10.35 -14.01 -6.73
C GLY A 245 9.09 -14.40 -5.96
N VAL A 246 8.02 -14.58 -6.71
CA VAL A 246 6.70 -14.93 -6.20
C VAL A 246 6.11 -16.11 -6.96
N ARG A 247 5.29 -16.90 -6.26
CA ARG A 247 4.35 -17.83 -6.87
C ARG A 247 2.95 -17.31 -6.65
N CYS A 248 2.21 -17.15 -7.75
CA CYS A 248 0.82 -16.76 -7.71
C CYS A 248 -0.07 -17.90 -8.20
N VAL A 249 -1.19 -18.11 -7.52
CA VAL A 249 -2.26 -19.02 -7.93
C VAL A 249 -3.48 -18.18 -8.28
N TRP A 250 -3.84 -18.17 -9.57
CA TRP A 250 -5.05 -17.52 -10.06
C TRP A 250 -6.21 -18.52 -10.08
N ARG A 251 -7.09 -18.42 -9.10
CA ARG A 251 -8.25 -19.31 -8.95
C ARG A 251 -9.38 -18.86 -9.88
N SER A 252 -9.84 -19.77 -10.73
CA SER A 252 -10.88 -19.55 -11.75
C SER A 252 -11.90 -20.70 -11.66
N PRO A 253 -12.91 -20.61 -10.78
CA PRO A 253 -13.94 -21.66 -10.64
C PRO A 253 -14.57 -22.07 -11.97
N ALA A 254 -15.05 -23.30 -12.12
CA ALA A 254 -15.65 -23.78 -13.37
C ALA A 254 -16.79 -22.89 -13.94
N ASN A 255 -17.54 -22.19 -13.06
CA ASN A 255 -18.61 -21.27 -13.43
C ASN A 255 -18.17 -19.79 -13.54
N GLN A 256 -16.90 -19.47 -13.26
CA GLN A 256 -16.37 -18.11 -13.27
C GLN A 256 -14.97 -18.08 -13.88
N CYS A 257 -14.85 -17.35 -14.98
CA CYS A 257 -13.58 -17.14 -15.67
C CYS A 257 -13.15 -15.68 -15.58
N PRO A 258 -12.49 -15.26 -14.47
CA PRO A 258 -11.93 -13.93 -14.38
C PRO A 258 -11.04 -13.64 -15.59
N ARG A 259 -11.28 -12.47 -16.23
CA ARG A 259 -10.52 -12.03 -17.40
C ARG A 259 -9.30 -11.21 -17.01
N THR A 260 -9.35 -10.54 -15.88
CA THR A 260 -8.23 -9.76 -15.36
C THR A 260 -8.05 -9.98 -13.87
N ALA A 261 -6.82 -9.84 -13.39
CA ALA A 261 -6.49 -9.73 -11.98
C ALA A 261 -5.27 -8.83 -11.82
N ASN A 262 -5.22 -8.07 -10.74
CA ASN A 262 -4.10 -7.18 -10.44
C ASN A 262 -3.69 -7.39 -8.98
N VAL A 263 -2.38 -7.39 -8.73
CA VAL A 263 -1.82 -7.44 -7.38
C VAL A 263 -0.53 -6.63 -7.34
N LYS A 264 -0.31 -5.92 -6.24
CA LYS A 264 0.93 -5.22 -5.97
C LYS A 264 1.85 -6.13 -5.17
N LEU A 265 3.01 -6.43 -5.73
CA LEU A 265 3.97 -7.36 -5.15
C LEU A 265 5.17 -6.60 -4.59
N ALA A 266 5.60 -7.00 -3.41
CA ALA A 266 6.85 -6.52 -2.84
C ALA A 266 8.04 -6.99 -3.71
N VAL A 267 9.11 -6.19 -3.74
CA VAL A 267 10.41 -6.57 -4.28
C VAL A 267 11.46 -6.61 -3.17
N ASP A 268 12.43 -7.51 -3.31
CA ASP A 268 13.51 -7.66 -2.32
C ASP A 268 14.72 -6.78 -2.66
N GLU A 269 14.88 -6.43 -3.93
CA GLU A 269 16.04 -5.70 -4.45
C GLU A 269 15.61 -4.40 -5.16
N PRO A 270 15.13 -3.39 -4.42
CA PRO A 270 14.71 -2.11 -5.00
C PRO A 270 15.83 -1.38 -5.76
N GLN A 271 17.10 -1.63 -5.42
CA GLN A 271 18.26 -1.16 -6.15
C GLN A 271 18.29 -1.67 -7.60
N VAL A 272 17.93 -2.93 -7.85
CA VAL A 272 17.87 -3.49 -9.21
C VAL A 272 16.76 -2.83 -10.01
N LEU A 273 15.60 -2.61 -9.37
CA LEU A 273 14.47 -1.90 -9.98
C LEU A 273 14.84 -0.45 -10.34
N PHE A 274 15.56 0.25 -9.46
CA PHE A 274 16.01 1.62 -9.70
C PHE A 274 17.06 1.68 -10.82
N SER A 275 18.04 0.77 -10.82
CA SER A 275 19.04 0.68 -11.88
C SER A 275 18.40 0.49 -13.26
N ALA A 276 17.44 -0.44 -13.37
CA ALA A 276 16.69 -0.67 -14.62
C ALA A 276 15.90 0.58 -15.06
N CYS A 277 15.34 1.32 -14.11
CA CYS A 277 14.63 2.58 -14.37
C CYS A 277 15.54 3.66 -14.95
N VAL A 278 16.72 3.88 -14.34
CA VAL A 278 17.72 4.85 -14.83
C VAL A 278 18.24 4.45 -16.21
N GLU A 279 18.52 3.16 -16.42
CA GLU A 279 18.96 2.65 -17.73
C GLU A 279 17.92 2.86 -18.82
N GLU A 280 16.64 2.58 -18.53
CA GLU A 280 15.55 2.84 -19.47
C GLU A 280 15.41 4.35 -19.77
N ALA A 281 15.51 5.20 -18.73
CA ALA A 281 15.43 6.64 -18.88
C ALA A 281 16.57 7.21 -19.73
N LEU A 282 17.80 6.71 -19.56
CA LEU A 282 18.98 7.04 -20.37
C LEU A 282 18.84 6.57 -21.81
N LEU A 283 18.38 5.32 -22.02
CA LEU A 283 18.17 4.77 -23.35
C LEU A 283 17.12 5.57 -24.15
N LYS A 284 15.99 5.93 -23.53
CA LYS A 284 14.95 6.79 -24.14
C LYS A 284 15.48 8.16 -24.55
N ARG A 285 16.56 8.63 -23.90
CA ARG A 285 17.26 9.89 -24.15
C ARG A 285 18.42 9.77 -25.13
N GLY A 286 18.65 8.59 -25.69
CA GLY A 286 19.75 8.34 -26.61
C GLY A 286 21.12 8.30 -25.93
N VAL A 287 21.19 7.97 -24.64
CA VAL A 287 22.44 7.75 -23.88
C VAL A 287 22.62 6.27 -23.60
N PRO A 288 23.04 5.45 -24.58
CA PRO A 288 23.16 4.01 -24.39
C PRO A 288 24.28 3.66 -23.41
N ARG A 289 24.06 2.59 -22.64
CA ARG A 289 25.10 1.91 -21.87
C ARG A 289 25.94 1.06 -22.81
N LEU A 290 27.25 1.31 -22.84
CA LEU A 290 28.20 0.49 -23.58
C LEU A 290 28.56 -0.76 -22.78
N PRO A 291 28.87 -1.88 -23.46
CA PRO A 291 29.40 -3.08 -22.81
C PRO A 291 30.66 -2.79 -21.99
N ALA A 292 30.86 -3.57 -20.92
CA ALA A 292 32.03 -3.46 -20.08
C ALA A 292 33.33 -3.85 -20.81
N THR A 293 33.23 -4.73 -21.81
CA THR A 293 34.35 -5.21 -22.65
C THR A 293 34.12 -4.86 -24.12
N LEU A 294 35.18 -4.49 -24.82
CA LEU A 294 35.21 -4.42 -26.28
C LEU A 294 35.58 -5.81 -26.79
N GLU A 295 34.59 -6.66 -27.03
CA GLU A 295 34.77 -7.84 -27.91
C GLU A 295 34.43 -7.47 -29.35
#